data_AF-R5N8N2-F1
#
_entry.id   AF-R5N8N2-F1
#
_cell.length_a   1.000
_cell.length_b   1.000
_cell.length_c   1.000
_cell.angle_alpha   90.00
_cell.angle_beta   90.00
_cell.angle_gamma   90.00
#
_symmetry.space_group_name_H-M   'P 1'
#
loop_
_entity.id
_entity.type
_entity.pdbx_description
1 polymer ?
#
loop_
_entity_poly.entity_id
_entity_poly.type
_entity_poly.pdbx_seq_one_letter_code
_entity_poly.pdbx_strand_id
1 'polypeptide(L)'
;MNMKYALSYILLYFSLFSLPSCNDSETSSNAPGGEEIENTTKSYDWQLEGKWKYASGNDSDFSQTLIFEKNGKGSYDDGTLEWYCSNNQLYIDFDNGKSIKDCNYSFYGATLQLKNPQLSYILDCPVIGSWLATDAHNHFTGSTFYYTFAPDGGAECFTFNASGIWESQKYSWFRTQDGIQLLFNMTTKDLICQADAEKLTIQGDGEFNHTSPFYGKWKSVYSQDGIINEEDENFSTIELYQRTDDDYFVYYKKDNKYASFQGLMSILLPNRSLLIKPADGNDPLFLYFRFYYSKDSGKVYLELSKDNSFTEYTRYEFVTAL
;
A
#
# COMPACT_ATOMS: atom_id res chain seq x y z
N MET A 1 -31.92 4.71 4.77
CA MET A 1 -30.76 4.19 5.52
C MET A 1 -29.98 5.38 6.06
N ASN A 2 -29.72 5.39 7.37
CA ASN A 2 -29.53 6.60 8.19
C ASN A 2 -28.17 7.31 8.00
N MET A 3 -28.24 8.58 7.58
CA MET A 3 -27.14 9.55 7.47
C MET A 3 -26.66 10.10 8.83
N LYS A 4 -26.78 9.30 9.90
CA LYS A 4 -26.35 9.68 11.27
C LYS A 4 -25.07 8.98 11.72
N TYR A 5 -24.61 7.93 11.03
CA TYR A 5 -23.43 7.16 11.43
C TYR A 5 -22.11 7.67 10.84
N ALA A 6 -22.13 8.44 9.75
CA ALA A 6 -20.92 8.97 9.13
C ALA A 6 -20.32 10.17 9.90
N LEU A 7 -21.17 10.99 10.53
CA LEU A 7 -20.71 12.14 11.33
C LEU A 7 -20.15 11.72 12.70
N SER A 8 -20.61 10.60 13.27
CA SER A 8 -20.12 10.09 14.55
C SER A 8 -18.69 9.55 14.47
N TYR A 9 -18.26 9.04 13.30
CA TYR A 9 -16.90 8.52 13.11
C TYR A 9 -15.86 9.63 12.93
N ILE A 10 -16.23 10.76 12.32
CA ILE A 10 -15.30 11.89 12.10
C ILE A 10 -15.03 12.66 13.40
N LEU A 11 -16.00 12.72 14.31
CA LEU A 11 -15.85 13.43 15.60
C LEU A 11 -15.04 12.66 16.65
N LEU A 12 -14.95 11.33 16.55
CA LEU A 12 -14.22 10.51 17.54
C LEU A 12 -12.70 10.44 17.31
N TYR A 13 -12.22 10.72 16.09
CA TYR A 13 -10.78 10.76 15.79
C TYR A 13 -10.08 12.01 16.34
N PHE A 14 -10.83 13.09 16.60
CA PHE A 14 -10.27 14.33 17.15
C PHE A 14 -9.92 14.24 18.65
N SER A 15 -10.43 13.25 19.39
CA SER A 15 -10.27 13.16 20.85
C SER A 15 -9.26 12.11 21.32
N LEU A 16 -8.61 11.36 20.42
CA LEU A 16 -7.76 10.21 20.80
C LEU A 16 -6.25 10.40 20.52
N PHE A 17 -5.80 11.56 20.05
CA PHE A 17 -4.37 11.89 19.91
C PHE A 17 -3.97 13.23 20.55
N SER A 18 -4.56 13.58 21.70
CA SER A 18 -3.93 14.52 22.62
C SER A 18 -2.92 13.75 23.48
N LEU A 19 -1.67 13.71 23.06
CA LEU A 19 -0.57 13.26 23.92
C LEU A 19 -0.47 14.21 25.14
N PRO A 20 -0.24 13.70 26.36
CA PRO A 20 0.04 14.55 27.52
C PRO A 20 1.49 15.04 27.44
N SER A 21 1.71 16.34 27.30
CA SER A 21 3.01 16.93 27.62
C SER A 21 3.11 17.05 29.15
N CYS A 22 3.93 16.20 29.77
CA CYS A 22 4.50 16.53 31.08
C CYS A 22 5.38 17.76 30.92
N ASN A 23 5.08 18.82 31.65
CA ASN A 23 6.09 19.74 32.15
C ASN A 23 5.67 20.14 33.56
N ASP A 24 6.35 19.55 34.54
CA ASP A 24 6.44 20.09 35.89
C ASP A 24 7.32 21.34 35.82
N SER A 25 6.78 22.48 36.26
CA SER A 25 7.61 23.53 36.85
C SER A 25 6.79 24.33 37.85
N GLU A 26 7.28 24.30 39.09
CA GLU A 26 6.73 24.89 40.29
C GLU A 26 6.41 26.39 40.14
N THR A 27 5.30 26.79 40.77
CA THR A 27 4.84 28.18 40.89
C THR A 27 5.64 28.93 41.95
N SER A 28 6.20 30.09 41.60
CA SER A 28 6.45 31.16 42.58
C SER A 28 6.06 32.56 42.03
N SER A 29 4.97 33.06 42.61
CA SER A 29 4.50 34.44 42.85
C SER A 29 5.09 35.68 42.12
N ASN A 30 4.16 36.40 41.46
CA ASN A 30 3.88 37.86 41.43
C ASN A 30 4.98 38.90 41.09
N ALA A 31 4.79 39.64 39.98
CA ALA A 31 4.42 41.09 39.86
C ALA A 31 4.87 41.68 38.47
N PRO A 32 4.51 42.91 38.04
CA PRO A 32 3.67 43.13 36.85
C PRO A 32 4.31 43.96 35.71
N GLY A 33 3.74 43.84 34.50
CA GLY A 33 3.87 44.84 33.44
C GLY A 33 5.06 44.65 32.48
N GLY A 34 4.82 43.94 31.39
CA GLY A 34 5.69 43.89 30.22
C GLY A 34 4.85 43.39 29.05
N GLU A 35 5.02 44.03 27.89
CA GLU A 35 4.38 43.66 26.61
C GLU A 35 4.32 42.13 26.47
N GLU A 36 3.13 41.59 26.19
CA GLU A 36 2.98 40.19 25.81
C GLU A 36 3.70 40.00 24.47
N ILE A 37 5.01 39.77 24.53
CA ILE A 37 5.70 38.98 23.54
C ILE A 37 5.00 37.63 23.65
N GLU A 38 3.99 37.38 22.81
CA GLU A 38 3.56 36.02 22.53
C GLU A 38 4.81 35.29 22.09
N ASN A 39 5.45 34.60 23.03
CA ASN A 39 6.58 33.74 22.77
C ASN A 39 5.99 32.55 21.99
N THR A 40 5.86 32.73 20.69
CA THR A 40 5.38 31.69 19.77
C THR A 40 6.35 30.53 19.91
N THR A 41 5.93 29.50 20.64
CA THR A 41 6.78 28.34 20.91
C THR A 41 6.82 27.52 19.65
N LYS A 42 7.90 27.68 18.87
CA LYS A 42 8.13 26.93 17.64
C LYS A 42 8.44 25.47 17.98
N SER A 43 7.76 24.56 17.32
CA SER A 43 8.05 23.12 17.31
C SER A 43 8.18 22.60 15.89
N TYR A 44 8.73 21.40 15.72
CA TYR A 44 8.89 20.76 14.42
C TYR A 44 8.28 19.36 14.50
N ASP A 45 7.18 19.16 13.79
CA ASP A 45 6.53 17.86 13.70
C ASP A 45 7.33 16.98 12.74
N TRP A 46 7.95 15.92 13.28
CA TRP A 46 8.79 15.01 12.51
C TRP A 46 8.03 14.37 11.34
N GLN A 47 6.70 14.28 11.40
CA GLN A 47 5.89 13.74 10.31
C GLN A 47 5.92 14.65 9.08
N LEU A 48 6.16 15.96 9.23
CA LEU A 48 6.31 16.86 8.07
C LEU A 48 7.65 16.67 7.37
N GLU A 49 8.67 16.12 8.03
CA GLU A 49 10.00 15.96 7.43
C GLU A 49 9.95 15.09 6.16
N GLY A 50 10.65 15.54 5.12
CA GLY A 50 10.78 14.83 3.85
C GLY A 50 10.40 15.64 2.62
N LYS A 51 10.41 14.98 1.46
CA LYS A 51 10.11 15.56 0.16
C LYS A 51 8.68 15.23 -0.26
N TRP A 52 7.89 16.26 -0.50
CA TRP A 52 6.47 16.20 -0.79
C TRP A 52 6.21 16.68 -2.20
N LYS A 53 5.42 15.92 -2.96
CA LYS A 53 5.02 16.26 -4.32
C LYS A 53 3.53 16.57 -4.35
N TYR A 54 3.15 17.65 -5.03
CA TYR A 54 1.75 18.03 -5.18
C TYR A 54 0.93 16.90 -5.81
N ALA A 55 -0.21 16.58 -5.20
CA ALA A 55 -0.99 15.40 -5.55
C ALA A 55 -1.86 15.60 -6.81
N SER A 56 -2.14 16.85 -7.20
CA SER A 56 -2.96 17.14 -8.39
C SER A 56 -2.07 17.57 -9.56
N GLY A 57 -2.25 16.93 -10.73
CA GLY A 57 -1.43 17.20 -11.92
C GLY A 57 -1.78 18.48 -12.68
N ASN A 58 -2.58 19.37 -12.09
CA ASN A 58 -2.94 20.65 -12.71
C ASN A 58 -1.99 21.75 -12.24
N ASP A 59 -1.81 22.77 -13.09
CA ASP A 59 -1.13 24.01 -12.72
C ASP A 59 -1.77 24.58 -11.45
N SER A 60 -0.96 24.68 -10.42
CA SER A 60 -1.32 25.22 -9.12
C SER A 60 -0.49 26.49 -8.91
N ASP A 61 -1.11 27.54 -8.37
CA ASP A 61 -0.41 28.77 -7.97
C ASP A 61 0.56 28.54 -6.77
N PHE A 62 0.53 27.34 -6.21
CA PHE A 62 1.38 26.83 -5.15
C PHE A 62 2.43 25.85 -5.67
N SER A 63 3.48 25.71 -4.87
CA SER A 63 4.66 24.94 -5.24
C SER A 63 4.36 23.48 -5.56
N GLN A 64 5.01 22.96 -6.59
CA GLN A 64 4.82 21.56 -7.01
C GLN A 64 5.57 20.58 -6.10
N THR A 65 6.65 21.03 -5.50
CA THR A 65 7.45 20.27 -4.53
C THR A 65 7.66 21.10 -3.27
N LEU A 66 7.56 20.46 -2.11
CA LEU A 66 7.98 21.00 -0.81
C LEU A 66 8.97 20.03 -0.16
N ILE A 67 10.06 20.52 0.39
CA ILE A 67 11.02 19.73 1.16
C ILE A 67 11.13 20.35 2.54
N PHE A 68 10.79 19.59 3.57
CA PHE A 68 10.89 20.02 4.96
C PHE A 68 12.05 19.31 5.65
N GLU A 69 13.01 20.07 6.16
CA GLU A 69 14.14 19.58 6.96
C GLU A 69 13.87 19.74 8.46
N LYS A 70 14.45 18.85 9.27
CA LYS A 70 14.30 18.76 10.74
C LYS A 70 14.57 20.05 11.53
N ASN A 71 15.32 20.99 10.96
CA ASN A 71 15.74 22.23 11.61
C ASN A 71 14.81 23.42 11.32
N GLY A 72 13.67 23.18 10.66
CA GLY A 72 12.76 24.25 10.24
C GLY A 72 13.13 24.93 8.93
N LYS A 73 14.14 24.43 8.22
CA LYS A 73 14.48 24.89 6.87
C LYS A 73 13.90 23.95 5.83
N GLY A 74 13.97 24.37 4.58
CA GLY A 74 13.51 23.57 3.46
C GLY A 74 13.69 24.26 2.13
N SER A 75 13.17 23.62 1.11
CA SER A 75 13.11 24.16 -0.26
C SER A 75 11.77 23.87 -0.89
N TYR A 76 11.41 24.65 -1.90
CA TYR A 76 10.26 24.41 -2.76
C TYR A 76 10.69 24.67 -4.20
N ASP A 77 10.28 23.84 -5.14
CA ASP A 77 10.62 24.01 -6.57
C ASP A 77 12.08 24.49 -6.81
N ASP A 78 12.28 25.78 -7.10
CA ASP A 78 13.57 26.45 -7.31
C ASP A 78 14.00 27.45 -6.21
N GLY A 79 13.29 27.52 -5.09
CA GLY A 79 13.53 28.43 -3.95
C GLY A 79 13.68 27.77 -2.58
N THR A 80 13.80 28.60 -1.55
CA THR A 80 14.00 28.20 -0.13
C THR A 80 12.83 28.60 0.76
N LEU A 81 12.56 27.78 1.78
CA LEU A 81 11.52 28.06 2.77
C LEU A 81 12.00 27.87 4.20
N GLU A 82 11.32 28.54 5.13
CA GLU A 82 11.35 28.24 6.56
C GLU A 82 9.97 27.73 6.98
N TRP A 83 9.93 26.79 7.92
CA TRP A 83 8.70 26.22 8.42
C TRP A 83 8.78 25.94 9.91
N TYR A 84 7.65 25.97 10.59
CA TYR A 84 7.52 25.54 11.97
C TYR A 84 6.06 25.22 12.29
N CYS A 85 5.84 24.52 13.39
CA CYS A 85 4.53 24.32 13.98
C CYS A 85 4.40 25.20 15.24
N SER A 86 3.21 25.74 15.45
CA SER A 86 2.82 26.40 16.71
C SER A 86 1.32 26.18 16.90
N ASN A 87 0.89 25.87 18.12
CA ASN A 87 -0.52 25.61 18.44
C ASN A 87 -1.20 24.59 17.48
N ASN A 88 -0.49 23.52 17.11
CA ASN A 88 -0.93 22.49 16.14
C ASN A 88 -1.25 23.02 14.73
N GLN A 89 -0.70 24.18 14.37
CA GLN A 89 -0.83 24.78 13.05
C GLN A 89 0.54 24.89 12.39
N LEU A 90 0.55 24.71 11.08
CA LEU A 90 1.73 24.81 10.23
C LEU A 90 1.90 26.23 9.70
N TYR A 91 3.13 26.72 9.77
CA TYR A 91 3.59 27.97 9.19
C TYR A 91 4.72 27.66 8.20
N ILE A 92 4.64 28.27 7.01
CA ILE A 92 5.65 28.16 5.96
C ILE A 92 5.88 29.56 5.39
N ASP A 93 7.10 30.05 5.48
CA ASP A 93 7.52 31.32 4.91
C ASP A 93 8.45 31.03 3.71
N PHE A 94 8.08 31.54 2.54
CA PHE A 94 8.84 31.36 1.29
C PHE A 94 9.74 32.58 1.06
N ASP A 95 10.93 32.37 0.53
CA ASP A 95 11.89 33.44 0.20
C ASP A 95 11.38 34.45 -0.85
N ASN A 96 10.36 34.09 -1.62
CA ASN A 96 9.68 34.97 -2.58
C ASN A 96 8.64 35.93 -1.94
N GLY A 97 8.52 35.92 -0.60
CA GLY A 97 7.61 36.78 0.16
C GLY A 97 6.18 36.23 0.32
N LYS A 98 5.87 35.05 -0.23
CA LYS A 98 4.62 34.33 0.06
C LYS A 98 4.74 33.61 1.42
N SER A 99 3.60 33.29 2.03
CA SER A 99 3.55 32.51 3.28
C SER A 99 2.25 31.72 3.39
N ILE A 100 2.31 30.55 4.03
CA ILE A 100 1.16 29.82 4.56
C ILE A 100 1.19 29.98 6.08
N LYS A 101 0.11 30.48 6.68
CA LYS A 101 0.02 30.76 8.12
C LYS A 101 -1.22 30.12 8.72
N ASP A 102 -1.13 29.76 10.00
CA ASP A 102 -2.23 29.20 10.79
C ASP A 102 -2.90 27.99 10.09
N CYS A 103 -2.09 27.21 9.36
CA CYS A 103 -2.62 26.15 8.51
C CYS A 103 -2.87 24.88 9.31
N ASN A 104 -4.15 24.50 9.43
CA ASN A 104 -4.49 23.18 9.93
C ASN A 104 -4.08 22.12 8.90
N TYR A 105 -3.38 21.08 9.35
CA TYR A 105 -2.93 19.98 8.52
C TYR A 105 -3.33 18.62 9.09
N SER A 106 -3.31 17.58 8.25
CA SER A 106 -3.55 16.19 8.65
C SER A 106 -2.83 15.22 7.73
N PHE A 107 -2.51 14.05 8.26
CA PHE A 107 -1.87 12.96 7.50
C PHE A 107 -2.80 11.76 7.32
N TYR A 108 -2.69 11.12 6.17
CA TYR A 108 -3.25 9.79 5.90
C TYR A 108 -2.20 8.98 5.13
N GLY A 109 -1.63 7.94 5.74
CA GLY A 109 -0.47 7.23 5.20
C GLY A 109 0.70 8.16 4.89
N ALA A 110 0.95 8.36 3.59
CA ALA A 110 1.97 9.25 3.04
C ALA A 110 1.41 10.54 2.42
N THR A 111 0.12 10.84 2.62
CA THR A 111 -0.53 12.05 2.12
C THR A 111 -0.62 13.12 3.20
N LEU A 112 -0.11 14.31 2.92
CA LEU A 112 -0.30 15.53 3.69
C LEU A 112 -1.45 16.34 3.09
N GLN A 113 -2.47 16.62 3.91
CA GLN A 113 -3.56 17.52 3.55
C GLN A 113 -3.44 18.82 4.34
N LEU A 114 -3.33 19.93 3.63
CA LEU A 114 -3.44 21.28 4.16
C LEU A 114 -4.89 21.73 3.99
N LYS A 115 -5.49 22.32 5.03
CA LYS A 115 -6.92 22.71 5.00
C LYS A 115 -7.14 24.17 4.60
N ASN A 116 -6.14 25.02 4.77
CA ASN A 116 -6.20 26.42 4.36
C ASN A 116 -4.79 26.94 4.02
N PRO A 117 -4.41 27.00 2.73
CA PRO A 117 -5.19 26.62 1.55
C PRO A 117 -5.47 25.11 1.48
N GLN A 118 -6.51 24.71 0.73
CA GLN A 118 -6.82 23.28 0.48
C GLN A 118 -5.83 22.69 -0.52
N LEU A 119 -4.76 22.09 -0.02
CA LEU A 119 -3.71 21.46 -0.82
C LEU A 119 -3.46 20.03 -0.35
N SER A 120 -3.03 19.18 -1.27
CA SER A 120 -2.67 17.80 -0.99
C SER A 120 -1.32 17.48 -1.58
N TYR A 121 -0.45 16.88 -0.79
CA TYR A 121 0.88 16.46 -1.21
C TYR A 121 1.13 15.00 -0.82
N ILE A 122 1.86 14.28 -1.65
CA ILE A 122 2.29 12.90 -1.42
C ILE A 122 3.78 12.92 -1.08
N LEU A 123 4.15 12.31 0.04
CA LEU A 123 5.53 12.11 0.43
C LEU A 123 6.22 11.16 -0.54
N ASP A 124 7.44 11.50 -0.92
CA ASP A 124 8.41 10.61 -1.57
C ASP A 124 8.87 9.57 -0.54
N CYS A 125 8.00 8.60 -0.27
CA CYS A 125 8.16 7.60 0.78
C CYS A 125 8.48 6.25 0.14
N PRO A 126 9.66 5.65 0.44
CA PRO A 126 10.10 4.41 -0.20
C PRO A 126 9.26 3.20 0.20
N VAL A 127 8.34 3.30 1.16
CA VAL A 127 7.44 2.20 1.54
C VAL A 127 6.22 2.13 0.62
N ILE A 128 5.85 3.23 -0.05
CA ILE A 128 4.71 3.24 -0.98
C ILE A 128 5.00 2.29 -2.13
N GLY A 129 4.04 1.43 -2.45
CA GLY A 129 4.17 0.51 -3.56
C GLY A 129 3.69 -0.89 -3.25
N SER A 130 4.28 -1.85 -3.95
CA SER A 130 3.89 -3.25 -4.00
C SER A 130 5.12 -4.12 -3.76
N TRP A 131 5.04 -5.00 -2.77
CA TRP A 131 6.20 -5.64 -2.17
C TRP A 131 5.98 -7.14 -2.07
N LEU A 132 6.67 -7.93 -2.90
CA LEU A 132 6.63 -9.39 -2.85
C LEU A 132 7.79 -9.92 -2.03
N ALA A 133 7.50 -10.86 -1.13
CA ALA A 133 8.52 -11.54 -0.36
C ALA A 133 9.60 -12.12 -1.29
N THR A 134 10.84 -11.89 -0.92
CA THR A 134 11.99 -12.38 -1.68
C THR A 134 11.88 -13.90 -1.82
N ASP A 135 12.13 -14.40 -3.03
CA ASP A 135 12.02 -15.81 -3.40
C ASP A 135 10.63 -16.45 -3.25
N ALA A 136 9.55 -15.66 -3.11
CA ALA A 136 8.18 -16.18 -2.99
C ALA A 136 7.75 -17.13 -4.13
N HIS A 137 8.33 -16.99 -5.31
CA HIS A 137 8.08 -17.87 -6.46
C HIS A 137 8.69 -19.27 -6.31
N ASN A 138 9.76 -19.40 -5.54
CA ASN A 138 10.56 -20.63 -5.43
C ASN A 138 10.38 -21.28 -4.07
N HIS A 139 10.55 -20.50 -3.00
CA HIS A 139 10.50 -20.98 -1.64
C HIS A 139 10.02 -19.86 -0.70
N PHE A 140 8.78 -19.97 -0.22
CA PHE A 140 8.23 -19.02 0.74
C PHE A 140 8.24 -19.62 2.15
N THR A 141 8.86 -18.92 3.11
CA THR A 141 8.93 -19.34 4.52
C THR A 141 8.31 -18.35 5.50
N GLY A 142 7.82 -17.22 5.01
CA GLY A 142 7.24 -16.16 5.82
C GLY A 142 5.78 -16.42 6.22
N SER A 143 5.20 -15.47 6.93
CA SER A 143 3.76 -15.41 7.25
C SER A 143 3.00 -14.55 6.24
N THR A 144 3.59 -13.42 5.85
CA THR A 144 3.11 -12.52 4.80
C THR A 144 4.01 -12.60 3.59
N PHE A 145 3.45 -12.82 2.41
CA PHE A 145 4.23 -12.93 1.17
C PHE A 145 4.07 -11.71 0.26
N TYR A 146 3.05 -10.86 0.48
CA TYR A 146 2.87 -9.66 -0.31
C TYR A 146 2.27 -8.53 0.53
N TYR A 147 2.77 -7.31 0.31
CA TYR A 147 2.26 -6.08 0.90
C TYR A 147 1.96 -5.05 -0.18
N THR A 148 0.88 -4.29 0.00
CA THR A 148 0.65 -3.05 -0.74
C THR A 148 0.46 -1.89 0.24
N PHE A 149 1.08 -0.76 -0.09
CA PHE A 149 0.95 0.49 0.65
C PHE A 149 0.62 1.62 -0.33
N ALA A 150 -0.61 2.12 -0.25
CA ALA A 150 -1.07 3.24 -1.06
C ALA A 150 -0.76 4.59 -0.38
N PRO A 151 -0.53 5.66 -1.17
CA PRO A 151 -0.24 6.99 -0.61
C PRO A 151 -1.32 7.52 0.34
N ASP A 152 -2.58 7.15 0.11
CA ASP A 152 -3.77 7.62 0.82
C ASP A 152 -3.98 6.96 2.19
N GLY A 153 -3.05 6.08 2.61
CA GLY A 153 -3.15 5.34 3.87
C GLY A 153 -3.86 4.00 3.72
N GLY A 154 -4.28 3.58 2.53
CA GLY A 154 -4.73 2.22 2.29
C GLY A 154 -3.55 1.24 2.29
N ALA A 155 -3.71 0.10 2.96
CA ALA A 155 -2.76 -1.01 2.88
C ALA A 155 -3.48 -2.34 2.76
N GLU A 156 -2.85 -3.32 2.11
CA GLU A 156 -3.34 -4.69 2.06
C GLU A 156 -2.19 -5.67 2.26
N CYS A 157 -2.39 -6.60 3.18
CA CYS A 157 -1.42 -7.65 3.50
C CYS A 157 -1.97 -8.98 3.01
N PHE A 158 -1.12 -9.79 2.41
CA PHE A 158 -1.52 -11.06 1.82
C PHE A 158 -0.76 -12.21 2.43
N THR A 159 -1.50 -13.19 2.92
CA THR A 159 -1.02 -14.33 3.70
C THR A 159 -1.59 -15.63 3.16
N PHE A 160 -1.10 -16.78 3.64
CA PHE A 160 -1.74 -18.06 3.40
C PHE A 160 -2.40 -18.58 4.68
N ASN A 161 -3.63 -19.06 4.58
CA ASN A 161 -4.33 -19.65 5.72
C ASN A 161 -3.78 -21.03 6.08
N ALA A 162 -4.37 -21.67 7.09
CA ALA A 162 -3.91 -22.97 7.57
C ALA A 162 -3.87 -24.05 6.46
N SER A 163 -4.81 -23.96 5.51
CA SER A 163 -4.93 -24.85 4.34
C SER A 163 -4.06 -24.43 3.16
N GLY A 164 -3.23 -23.39 3.28
CA GLY A 164 -2.40 -22.89 2.19
C GLY A 164 -3.15 -22.06 1.17
N ILE A 165 -4.41 -21.71 1.41
CA ILE A 165 -5.17 -20.84 0.50
C ILE A 165 -4.82 -19.39 0.80
N TRP A 166 -4.55 -18.64 -0.26
CA TRP A 166 -4.32 -17.21 -0.19
C TRP A 166 -5.49 -16.48 0.50
N GLU A 167 -5.17 -15.58 1.43
CA GLU A 167 -6.10 -14.61 2.02
C GLU A 167 -5.49 -13.20 2.00
N SER A 168 -6.35 -12.19 2.07
CA SER A 168 -5.93 -10.80 2.22
C SER A 168 -6.62 -10.13 3.38
N GLN A 169 -5.93 -9.13 3.94
CA GLN A 169 -6.48 -8.28 4.98
C GLN A 169 -6.15 -6.82 4.65
N LYS A 170 -7.19 -5.99 4.61
CA LYS A 170 -7.06 -4.55 4.41
C LYS A 170 -6.83 -3.83 5.73
N TYR A 171 -5.98 -2.82 5.68
CA TYR A 171 -5.58 -1.98 6.80
C TYR A 171 -5.61 -0.51 6.39
N SER A 172 -5.76 0.36 7.38
CA SER A 172 -5.19 1.70 7.28
C SER A 172 -3.75 1.65 7.75
N TRP A 173 -2.87 2.46 7.18
CA TRP A 173 -1.49 2.58 7.64
C TRP A 173 -1.08 4.02 7.91
N PHE A 174 -0.16 4.19 8.84
CA PHE A 174 0.39 5.47 9.28
C PHE A 174 1.90 5.34 9.45
N ARG A 175 2.65 6.44 9.21
CA ARG A 175 4.08 6.47 9.51
C ARG A 175 4.32 6.54 11.01
N THR A 176 5.38 5.88 11.46
CA THR A 176 5.98 6.06 12.78
C THR A 176 7.45 6.46 12.61
N GLN A 177 8.15 6.83 13.67
CA GLN A 177 9.56 7.22 13.56
C GLN A 177 10.46 6.07 13.09
N ASP A 178 10.09 4.83 13.43
CA ASP A 178 10.89 3.63 13.17
C ASP A 178 10.27 2.72 12.07
N GLY A 179 9.18 3.15 11.42
CA GLY A 179 8.51 2.35 10.40
C GLY A 179 7.08 2.78 10.13
N ILE A 180 6.16 1.81 10.16
CA ILE A 180 4.73 2.03 9.92
C ILE A 180 3.87 1.32 10.96
N GLN A 181 2.69 1.84 11.21
CA GLN A 181 1.66 1.20 12.01
C GLN A 181 0.48 0.85 11.12
N LEU A 182 0.03 -0.42 11.19
CA LEU A 182 -1.20 -0.89 10.56
C LEU A 182 -2.35 -0.83 11.56
N LEU A 183 -3.54 -0.45 11.09
CA LEU A 183 -4.77 -0.37 11.87
C LEU A 183 -5.87 -1.18 11.17
N PHE A 184 -6.48 -2.10 11.92
CA PHE A 184 -7.67 -2.84 11.49
C PHE A 184 -8.58 -3.10 12.69
N ASN A 185 -9.88 -2.79 12.57
CA ASN A 185 -10.88 -2.99 13.62
C ASN A 185 -10.42 -2.52 15.03
N MET A 186 -9.84 -1.32 15.11
CA MET A 186 -9.29 -0.72 16.34
C MET A 186 -8.10 -1.46 16.96
N THR A 187 -7.55 -2.47 16.27
CA THR A 187 -6.33 -3.16 16.65
C THR A 187 -5.19 -2.61 15.82
N THR A 188 -4.07 -2.29 16.47
CA THR A 188 -2.85 -1.83 15.80
C THR A 188 -1.81 -2.94 15.72
N LYS A 189 -1.02 -2.93 14.65
CA LYS A 189 0.20 -3.74 14.48
C LYS A 189 1.31 -2.81 14.02
N ASP A 190 2.34 -2.66 14.84
CA ASP A 190 3.53 -1.92 14.46
C ASP A 190 4.44 -2.80 13.59
N LEU A 191 4.90 -2.23 12.48
CA LEU A 191 5.90 -2.82 11.59
C LEU A 191 7.14 -1.92 11.62
N ILE A 192 8.20 -2.43 12.22
CA ILE A 192 9.52 -1.81 12.12
C ILE A 192 10.06 -2.19 10.74
N CYS A 193 10.29 -1.18 9.90
CA CYS A 193 10.66 -1.41 8.51
C CYS A 193 11.69 -0.42 7.98
N GLN A 194 12.47 -0.88 7.01
CA GLN A 194 13.39 -0.06 6.23
C GLN A 194 13.11 -0.33 4.75
N ALA A 195 13.03 0.73 3.95
CA ALA A 195 12.76 0.61 2.53
C ALA A 195 13.66 1.53 1.71
N ASP A 196 14.02 1.07 0.52
CA ASP A 196 14.58 1.86 -0.57
C ASP A 196 13.74 1.65 -1.85
N ALA A 197 14.27 2.03 -3.01
CA ALA A 197 13.53 1.93 -4.28
C ALA A 197 13.27 0.48 -4.74
N GLU A 198 14.05 -0.49 -4.25
CA GLU A 198 14.00 -1.88 -4.72
C GLU A 198 13.59 -2.87 -3.62
N LYS A 199 13.91 -2.56 -2.36
CA LYS A 199 13.75 -3.48 -1.23
C LYS A 199 13.01 -2.86 -0.06
N LEU A 200 12.19 -3.69 0.58
CA LEU A 200 11.55 -3.43 1.86
C LEU A 200 11.91 -4.55 2.82
N THR A 201 12.50 -4.21 3.96
CA THR A 201 12.78 -5.16 5.05
C THR A 201 11.84 -4.87 6.20
N ILE A 202 11.09 -5.88 6.64
CA ILE A 202 10.19 -5.79 7.79
C ILE A 202 10.70 -6.74 8.87
N GLN A 203 10.92 -6.21 10.07
CA GLN A 203 11.39 -7.01 11.19
C GLN A 203 10.37 -8.12 11.52
N GLY A 204 10.84 -9.37 11.49
CA GLY A 204 10.02 -10.56 11.75
C GLY A 204 9.38 -11.19 10.51
N ASP A 205 9.12 -10.41 9.46
CA ASP A 205 8.49 -10.90 8.23
C ASP A 205 9.49 -11.16 7.09
N GLY A 206 10.64 -10.47 7.09
CA GLY A 206 11.76 -10.71 6.15
C GLY A 206 11.93 -9.61 5.10
N GLU A 207 12.54 -9.98 3.96
CA GLU A 207 12.84 -9.07 2.85
C GLU A 207 11.81 -9.20 1.72
N PHE A 208 11.46 -8.07 1.12
CA PHE A 208 10.51 -7.96 0.03
C PHE A 208 11.13 -7.14 -1.12
N ASN A 209 10.87 -7.55 -2.35
CA ASN A 209 11.27 -6.83 -3.55
C ASN A 209 10.11 -6.01 -4.09
N HIS A 210 10.41 -4.84 -4.65
CA HIS A 210 9.44 -3.98 -5.31
C HIS A 210 9.00 -4.56 -6.66
N THR A 211 8.17 -5.60 -6.62
CA THR A 211 7.71 -6.36 -7.80
C THR A 211 6.24 -6.75 -7.68
N SER A 212 5.64 -7.09 -8.80
CA SER A 212 4.31 -7.67 -8.83
C SER A 212 4.35 -9.14 -8.39
N PRO A 213 3.33 -9.65 -7.68
CA PRO A 213 3.51 -10.84 -6.87
C PRO A 213 3.63 -12.13 -7.67
N PHE A 214 3.00 -12.25 -8.85
CA PHE A 214 2.87 -13.54 -9.54
C PHE A 214 2.67 -13.44 -11.06
N TYR A 215 3.16 -12.37 -11.70
CA TYR A 215 3.24 -12.33 -13.17
C TYR A 215 4.41 -13.15 -13.66
N GLY A 216 4.20 -13.84 -14.77
CA GLY A 216 5.15 -14.85 -15.19
C GLY A 216 4.52 -15.96 -15.99
N LYS A 217 5.38 -16.89 -16.37
CA LYS A 217 4.99 -18.15 -16.98
C LYS A 217 4.78 -19.21 -15.93
N TRP A 218 3.75 -20.02 -16.15
CA TRP A 218 3.29 -21.10 -15.29
C TRP A 218 3.13 -22.37 -16.15
N LYS A 219 3.36 -23.55 -15.59
CA LYS A 219 3.18 -24.84 -16.27
C LYS A 219 2.33 -25.80 -15.43
N SER A 220 1.42 -26.54 -16.04
CA SER A 220 0.62 -27.52 -15.31
C SER A 220 1.51 -28.68 -14.83
N VAL A 221 1.26 -29.13 -13.61
CA VAL A 221 2.05 -30.19 -12.95
C VAL A 221 1.18 -31.24 -12.25
N TYR A 222 -0.09 -30.93 -12.01
CA TYR A 222 -1.00 -31.81 -11.28
C TYR A 222 -2.46 -31.49 -11.60
N SER A 223 -3.33 -32.49 -11.60
CA SER A 223 -4.79 -32.37 -11.56
C SER A 223 -5.38 -33.31 -10.51
N GLN A 224 -6.71 -33.30 -10.34
CA GLN A 224 -7.41 -34.27 -9.50
C GLN A 224 -7.07 -35.74 -9.84
N ASP A 225 -6.65 -36.02 -11.08
CA ASP A 225 -6.33 -37.36 -11.59
C ASP A 225 -4.86 -37.75 -11.35
N GLY A 226 -4.04 -36.84 -10.84
CA GLY A 226 -2.64 -37.08 -10.48
C GLY A 226 -1.64 -36.12 -11.12
N ILE A 227 -0.39 -36.54 -11.16
CA ILE A 227 0.72 -35.78 -11.72
C ILE A 227 0.52 -35.61 -13.23
N ILE A 228 0.79 -34.41 -13.74
CA ILE A 228 0.82 -34.10 -15.17
C ILE A 228 2.28 -33.95 -15.60
N ASN A 229 2.71 -34.78 -16.54
CA ASN A 229 4.00 -34.74 -17.19
C ASN A 229 3.89 -33.99 -18.54
N GLU A 230 5.03 -33.59 -19.12
CA GLU A 230 5.04 -32.77 -20.34
C GLU A 230 4.42 -33.48 -21.56
N GLU A 231 4.50 -34.81 -21.58
CA GLU A 231 3.91 -35.68 -22.59
C GLU A 231 2.40 -35.88 -22.45
N ASP A 232 1.81 -35.54 -21.30
CA ASP A 232 0.39 -35.74 -21.06
C ASP A 232 -0.44 -34.78 -21.90
N GLU A 233 -1.59 -35.26 -22.39
CA GLU A 233 -2.52 -34.39 -23.12
C GLU A 233 -2.99 -33.20 -22.27
N ASN A 234 -3.01 -33.32 -20.94
CA ASN A 234 -3.41 -32.24 -20.05
C ASN A 234 -2.29 -31.22 -19.77
N PHE A 235 -1.08 -31.45 -20.29
CA PHE A 235 0.01 -30.51 -20.12
C PHE A 235 -0.25 -29.19 -20.83
N SER A 236 0.04 -28.10 -20.14
CA SER A 236 -0.08 -26.77 -20.70
C SER A 236 0.73 -25.72 -19.95
N THR A 237 0.99 -24.62 -20.64
CA THR A 237 1.61 -23.43 -20.05
C THR A 237 0.68 -22.25 -20.13
N ILE A 238 0.71 -21.44 -19.08
CA ILE A 238 -0.04 -20.20 -18.94
C ILE A 238 0.93 -19.05 -18.71
N GLU A 239 0.72 -17.92 -19.35
CA GLU A 239 1.44 -16.69 -19.02
C GLU A 239 0.46 -15.67 -18.45
N LEU A 240 0.76 -15.18 -17.25
CA LEU A 240 0.02 -14.13 -16.55
C LEU A 240 0.77 -12.81 -16.70
N TYR A 241 0.11 -11.80 -17.27
CA TYR A 241 0.66 -10.45 -17.36
C TYR A 241 -0.40 -9.39 -17.06
N GLN A 242 0.07 -8.27 -16.52
CA GLN A 242 -0.72 -7.05 -16.38
C GLN A 242 -0.71 -6.28 -17.69
N ARG A 243 -1.89 -5.92 -18.18
CA ARG A 243 -2.03 -5.10 -19.39
C ARG A 243 -2.31 -3.65 -19.04
N THR A 244 -3.13 -3.41 -18.02
CA THR A 244 -3.39 -2.10 -17.40
C THR A 244 -3.64 -2.30 -15.90
N ASP A 245 -3.90 -1.24 -15.15
CA ASP A 245 -4.26 -1.32 -13.72
C ASP A 245 -5.49 -2.22 -13.45
N ASP A 246 -6.33 -2.47 -14.47
CA ASP A 246 -7.62 -3.16 -14.37
C ASP A 246 -7.84 -4.28 -15.41
N ASP A 247 -6.85 -4.64 -16.22
CA ASP A 247 -6.98 -5.65 -17.29
C ASP A 247 -5.82 -6.63 -17.25
N TYR A 248 -6.13 -7.94 -17.21
CA TYR A 248 -5.14 -9.02 -17.11
C TYR A 248 -5.31 -10.01 -18.24
N PHE A 249 -4.23 -10.66 -18.62
CA PHE A 249 -4.31 -11.65 -19.69
C PHE A 249 -3.70 -12.97 -19.26
N VAL A 250 -4.29 -14.04 -19.80
CA VAL A 250 -3.90 -15.42 -19.60
C VAL A 250 -3.63 -16.01 -20.99
N TYR A 251 -2.37 -16.08 -21.39
CA TYR A 251 -2.03 -16.70 -22.67
C TYR A 251 -1.89 -18.22 -22.53
N TYR A 252 -2.52 -18.99 -23.43
CA TYR A 252 -2.50 -20.45 -23.41
C TYR A 252 -1.90 -21.01 -24.71
N LYS A 253 -0.76 -21.69 -24.59
CA LYS A 253 0.06 -22.06 -25.76
C LYS A 253 -0.44 -23.27 -26.56
N LYS A 254 -1.15 -24.23 -25.95
CA LYS A 254 -1.43 -25.55 -26.59
C LYS A 254 -2.16 -25.46 -27.94
N ASP A 255 -2.93 -24.39 -28.16
CA ASP A 255 -3.64 -24.12 -29.42
C ASP A 255 -3.28 -22.75 -30.06
N ASN A 256 -2.26 -22.02 -29.59
CA ASN A 256 -2.02 -20.60 -29.91
C ASN A 256 -3.26 -19.69 -29.67
N LYS A 257 -4.12 -20.05 -28.72
CA LYS A 257 -5.35 -19.31 -28.41
C LYS A 257 -5.11 -18.33 -27.26
N TYR A 258 -5.74 -17.15 -27.36
CA TYR A 258 -5.70 -16.14 -26.32
C TYR A 258 -6.94 -16.25 -25.42
N ALA A 259 -6.75 -16.17 -24.11
CA ALA A 259 -7.82 -15.92 -23.15
C ALA A 259 -7.54 -14.59 -22.43
N SER A 260 -8.47 -13.65 -22.50
CA SER A 260 -8.32 -12.33 -21.88
C SER A 260 -9.21 -12.22 -20.66
N PHE A 261 -8.66 -11.91 -19.48
CA PHE A 261 -9.46 -11.55 -18.32
C PHE A 261 -9.71 -10.04 -18.30
N GLN A 262 -10.95 -9.62 -18.55
CA GLN A 262 -11.36 -8.23 -18.39
C GLN A 262 -12.05 -8.03 -17.04
N GLY A 263 -11.40 -7.38 -16.08
CA GLY A 263 -12.00 -7.08 -14.77
C GLY A 263 -11.08 -6.34 -13.81
N LEU A 264 -11.66 -5.40 -13.06
CA LEU A 264 -10.99 -4.61 -12.01
C LEU A 264 -10.15 -5.51 -11.09
N MET A 265 -8.91 -5.11 -10.88
CA MET A 265 -7.85 -5.82 -10.14
C MET A 265 -8.32 -6.44 -8.82
N SER A 266 -8.31 -7.77 -8.78
CA SER A 266 -8.26 -8.56 -7.54
C SER A 266 -7.71 -9.97 -7.81
N ILE A 267 -6.63 -10.07 -8.60
CA ILE A 267 -5.87 -11.34 -8.75
C ILE A 267 -5.34 -11.86 -7.41
N LEU A 268 -5.30 -10.97 -6.43
CA LEU A 268 -4.82 -11.15 -5.08
C LEU A 268 -5.93 -11.57 -4.10
N LEU A 269 -7.10 -12.02 -4.57
CA LEU A 269 -8.19 -12.46 -3.71
C LEU A 269 -8.57 -13.91 -4.00
N PRO A 270 -8.95 -14.70 -2.98
CA PRO A 270 -9.29 -16.10 -3.17
C PRO A 270 -10.55 -16.28 -4.03
N ASN A 271 -10.57 -17.38 -4.79
CA ASN A 271 -11.72 -17.91 -5.51
C ASN A 271 -12.38 -16.89 -6.47
N ARG A 272 -11.56 -16.25 -7.30
CA ARG A 272 -12.01 -15.30 -8.32
C ARG A 272 -12.25 -16.02 -9.63
N SER A 273 -13.14 -15.49 -10.48
CA SER A 273 -13.39 -16.05 -11.80
C SER A 273 -12.68 -15.25 -12.89
N LEU A 274 -12.08 -15.95 -13.84
CA LEU A 274 -11.54 -15.46 -15.09
C LEU A 274 -12.63 -15.61 -16.14
N LEU A 275 -13.06 -14.50 -16.73
CA LEU A 275 -13.87 -14.54 -17.95
C LEU A 275 -12.95 -14.83 -19.13
N ILE A 276 -13.18 -15.94 -19.82
CA ILE A 276 -12.48 -16.30 -21.06
C ILE A 276 -13.43 -16.02 -22.21
N LYS A 277 -13.07 -15.05 -23.06
CA LYS A 277 -13.78 -14.77 -24.31
C LYS A 277 -13.07 -15.52 -25.45
N PRO A 278 -13.63 -16.63 -25.94
CA PRO A 278 -12.99 -17.38 -27.02
C PRO A 278 -13.07 -16.59 -28.33
N ALA A 279 -12.01 -16.65 -29.13
CA ALA A 279 -11.87 -15.87 -30.37
C ALA A 279 -12.83 -16.30 -31.50
N ASP A 280 -13.45 -17.47 -31.37
CA ASP A 280 -14.37 -18.07 -32.33
C ASP A 280 -15.84 -17.66 -32.13
N GLY A 281 -16.12 -16.76 -31.17
CA GLY A 281 -17.46 -16.25 -30.91
C GLY A 281 -18.35 -17.19 -30.08
N ASN A 282 -17.78 -18.25 -29.51
CA ASN A 282 -18.46 -19.11 -28.55
C ASN A 282 -18.78 -18.36 -27.24
N ASP A 283 -19.69 -18.95 -26.46
CA ASP A 283 -20.07 -18.40 -25.16
C ASP A 283 -18.84 -18.22 -24.25
N PRO A 284 -18.76 -17.11 -23.50
CA PRO A 284 -17.66 -16.90 -22.58
C PRO A 284 -17.59 -18.01 -21.52
N LEU A 285 -16.40 -18.53 -21.28
CA LEU A 285 -16.13 -19.52 -20.23
C LEU A 285 -15.68 -18.81 -18.96
N PHE A 286 -16.25 -19.19 -17.81
CA PHE A 286 -15.75 -18.74 -16.50
C PHE A 286 -14.82 -19.81 -15.91
N LEU A 287 -13.61 -19.41 -15.53
CA LEU A 287 -12.67 -20.26 -14.78
C LEU A 287 -12.34 -19.64 -13.44
N TYR A 288 -12.60 -20.35 -12.35
CA TYR A 288 -12.14 -19.94 -11.04
C TYR A 288 -10.64 -20.13 -10.90
N PHE A 289 -9.96 -19.20 -10.25
CA PHE A 289 -8.55 -19.33 -9.89
C PHE A 289 -8.31 -18.98 -8.42
N ARG A 290 -7.24 -19.57 -7.89
CA ARG A 290 -6.68 -19.23 -6.58
C ARG A 290 -5.19 -19.54 -6.56
N PHE A 291 -4.47 -18.90 -5.66
CA PHE A 291 -3.12 -19.28 -5.33
C PHE A 291 -3.12 -20.20 -4.11
N TYR A 292 -2.31 -21.25 -4.18
CA TYR A 292 -2.17 -22.27 -3.16
C TYR A 292 -0.71 -22.43 -2.77
N TYR A 293 -0.40 -22.23 -1.49
CA TYR A 293 0.89 -22.52 -0.91
C TYR A 293 0.92 -23.93 -0.32
N SER A 294 1.84 -24.75 -0.82
CA SER A 294 2.09 -26.09 -0.28
C SER A 294 3.21 -26.03 0.75
N LYS A 295 2.87 -26.31 2.02
CA LYS A 295 3.85 -26.39 3.11
C LYS A 295 4.90 -27.49 2.89
N ASP A 296 4.52 -28.59 2.21
CA ASP A 296 5.40 -29.73 1.97
C ASP A 296 6.51 -29.40 0.96
N SER A 297 6.19 -28.60 -0.07
CA SER A 297 7.14 -28.20 -1.11
C SER A 297 7.74 -26.81 -0.88
N GLY A 298 7.11 -25.99 -0.03
CA GLY A 298 7.45 -24.58 0.16
C GLY A 298 7.12 -23.70 -1.06
N LYS A 299 6.32 -24.19 -2.01
CA LYS A 299 6.01 -23.50 -3.28
C LYS A 299 4.61 -22.92 -3.29
N VAL A 300 4.45 -21.83 -4.03
CA VAL A 300 3.16 -21.25 -4.41
C VAL A 300 2.77 -21.77 -5.79
N TYR A 301 1.54 -22.23 -5.91
CA TYR A 301 0.93 -22.74 -7.13
C TYR A 301 -0.26 -21.88 -7.52
N LEU A 302 -0.50 -21.78 -8.83
CA LEU A 302 -1.76 -21.29 -9.38
C LEU A 302 -2.68 -22.50 -9.61
N GLU A 303 -3.89 -22.46 -9.06
CA GLU A 303 -4.91 -23.48 -9.33
C GLU A 303 -6.04 -22.87 -10.14
N LEU A 304 -6.44 -23.56 -11.22
CA LEU A 304 -7.59 -23.20 -12.05
C LEU A 304 -8.67 -24.28 -11.96
N SER A 305 -9.92 -23.87 -11.86
CA SER A 305 -11.09 -24.73 -11.72
C SER A 305 -12.25 -24.21 -12.55
N LYS A 306 -13.17 -25.08 -12.98
CA LYS A 306 -14.44 -24.66 -13.61
C LYS A 306 -15.50 -24.25 -12.59
N ASP A 307 -15.31 -24.62 -11.33
CA ASP A 307 -16.23 -24.37 -10.23
C ASP A 307 -15.52 -23.74 -9.02
N ASN A 308 -16.24 -22.96 -8.22
CA ASN A 308 -15.68 -22.25 -7.08
C ASN A 308 -15.35 -23.16 -5.89
N SER A 309 -15.78 -24.43 -5.89
CA SER A 309 -15.41 -25.41 -4.86
C SER A 309 -13.98 -25.94 -5.02
N PHE A 310 -13.40 -25.81 -6.22
CA PHE A 310 -12.11 -26.44 -6.58
C PHE A 310 -12.09 -27.96 -6.33
N THR A 311 -13.24 -28.64 -6.52
CA THR A 311 -13.30 -30.10 -6.47
C THR A 311 -12.50 -30.74 -7.61
N GLU A 312 -12.56 -30.13 -8.80
CA GLU A 312 -11.73 -30.46 -9.96
C GLU A 312 -10.87 -29.25 -10.31
N TYR A 313 -9.56 -29.44 -10.42
CA TYR A 313 -8.65 -28.33 -10.68
C TYR A 313 -7.40 -28.79 -11.42
N THR A 314 -6.76 -27.86 -12.12
CA THR A 314 -5.41 -28.01 -12.62
C THR A 314 -4.49 -27.08 -11.86
N ARG A 315 -3.39 -27.62 -11.35
CA ARG A 315 -2.36 -26.89 -10.61
C ARG A 315 -1.18 -26.59 -11.52
N TYR A 316 -0.70 -25.36 -11.42
CA TYR A 316 0.40 -24.83 -12.20
C TYR A 316 1.53 -24.36 -11.29
N GLU A 317 2.76 -24.73 -11.65
CA GLU A 317 3.99 -24.28 -11.00
C GLU A 317 4.58 -23.08 -11.75
N PHE A 318 5.13 -22.12 -11.00
CA PHE A 318 5.82 -20.96 -11.57
C PHE A 318 7.10 -21.39 -12.31
N VAL A 319 7.39 -20.75 -13.43
CA VAL A 319 8.54 -21.07 -14.29
C VAL A 319 9.51 -19.91 -14.34
N THR A 320 9.03 -18.72 -14.71
CA THR A 320 9.86 -17.53 -14.83
C THR A 320 9.00 -16.28 -14.64
N ALA A 321 9.58 -15.26 -13.99
CA ALA A 321 9.02 -13.92 -14.01
C ALA A 321 9.09 -13.33 -15.42
N LEU A 322 8.21 -12.35 -15.68
CA LEU A 322 8.18 -11.56 -16.91
C LEU A 322 9.00 -10.28 -16.77
#